data_AF-A0A0L8FXA6-F1
#
_entry.id   AF-A0A0L8FXA6-F1
#
_cell.length_a   1.000
_cell.length_b   1.000
_cell.length_c   1.000
_cell.angle_alpha   90.00
_cell.angle_beta   90.00
_cell.angle_gamma   90.00
#
_symmetry.space_group_name_H-M   'P 1'
#
loop_
_entity.id
_entity.type
_entity.pdbx_description
1 polymer ?
#
loop_
_entity_poly.entity_id
_entity_poly.type
_entity_poly.pdbx_seq_one_letter_code
_entity_poly.pdbx_strand_id
1 'polypeptide(L)'
;GKREFTNETIPRCCVGLSIDLLRILSERIGFDFELFEVEDHIWGSRQTNGEWNGLVRSILDDKADFIMTSMKITPERSKAVDFTVPFLETGITIIVAIREGAVSPTAFLEPYDYPAWCLILVFSVHATGASIFIFEWLSPFGLHQGKTPIRGN
;
A
#
# COMPACT_ATOMS: atom_id res chain seq x y z
N GLY A 1 -14.62 2.70 28.87
CA GLY A 1 -15.93 3.27 29.22
C GLY A 1 -16.96 2.73 28.25
N LYS A 2 -17.96 2.00 28.75
CA LYS A 2 -19.09 1.54 27.94
C LYS A 2 -19.98 2.76 27.65
N ARG A 3 -20.27 3.05 26.38
CA ARG A 3 -21.27 4.06 26.03
C ARG A 3 -22.64 3.43 26.24
N GLU A 4 -23.40 4.03 27.14
CA GLU A 4 -24.81 3.72 27.38
C GLU A 4 -25.60 4.25 26.19
N PHE A 5 -26.29 3.37 25.46
CA PHE A 5 -27.17 3.74 24.35
C PHE A 5 -28.50 4.21 24.95
N THR A 6 -28.71 5.52 24.98
CA THR A 6 -30.03 6.10 25.27
C THR A 6 -30.88 6.07 24.01
N ASN A 7 -32.18 5.81 24.16
CA ASN A 7 -33.21 5.87 23.09
C ASN A 7 -33.58 7.33 22.75
N GLU A 8 -32.57 8.20 22.65
CA GLU A 8 -32.75 9.61 22.31
C GLU A 8 -32.15 9.87 20.93
N THR A 9 -32.97 10.35 19.99
CA THR A 9 -32.53 10.82 18.68
C THR A 9 -31.78 12.14 18.85
N ILE A 10 -30.45 12.06 18.90
CA ILE A 10 -29.58 13.24 18.97
C ILE A 10 -29.46 13.83 17.56
N PRO A 11 -29.90 15.07 17.30
CA PRO A 11 -29.74 15.69 15.99
C PRO A 11 -28.25 15.87 15.70
N ARG A 12 -27.75 15.17 14.67
CA ARG A 12 -26.38 15.30 14.17
C ARG A 12 -26.42 16.04 12.84
N CYS A 13 -25.53 17.01 12.66
CA CYS A 13 -25.32 17.65 11.37
C CYS A 13 -24.43 16.73 10.52
N CYS A 14 -24.95 16.29 9.37
CA CYS A 14 -24.23 15.48 8.40
C CYS A 14 -23.82 16.36 7.21
N VAL A 15 -22.58 16.20 6.72
CA VAL A 15 -22.06 16.91 5.56
C VAL A 15 -21.33 15.94 4.63
N GLY A 16 -21.44 16.15 3.32
CA GLY A 16 -20.76 15.33 2.32
C GLY A 16 -21.55 15.19 1.04
N LEU A 17 -20.94 14.56 0.04
CA LEU A 17 -21.50 14.42 -1.32
C LEU A 17 -22.92 13.85 -1.33
N SER A 18 -23.15 12.76 -0.57
CA SER A 18 -24.47 12.11 -0.52
C SER A 18 -25.54 12.98 0.14
N ILE A 19 -25.16 13.81 1.12
CA ILE A 19 -26.08 14.73 1.79
C ILE A 19 -26.42 15.91 0.89
N ASP A 20 -25.44 16.46 0.19
CA ASP A 20 -25.67 17.54 -0.78
C ASP A 20 -26.58 17.08 -1.91
N LEU A 21 -26.35 15.87 -2.43
CA LEU A 21 -27.20 15.30 -3.48
C LEU A 21 -28.63 15.05 -2.98
N LEU A 22 -28.79 14.55 -1.74
CA LEU A 22 -30.11 14.37 -1.12
C LEU A 22 -30.87 15.69 -0.98
N ARG A 23 -30.20 16.76 -0.51
CA ARG A 23 -30.81 18.09 -0.41
C ARG A 23 -31.28 18.61 -1.77
N ILE A 24 -30.45 18.48 -2.81
CA ILE A 24 -30.82 18.90 -4.17
C ILE A 24 -32.01 18.08 -4.70
N LEU A 25 -32.07 16.78 -4.42
CA LEU A 25 -33.20 15.94 -4.79
C LEU A 25 -34.48 16.35 -4.05
N SER A 26 -34.38 16.59 -2.75
CA SER A 26 -35.48 17.08 -1.91
C SER A 26 -36.05 18.39 -2.43
N GLU A 27 -35.21 19.37 -2.77
CA GLU A 27 -35.64 20.66 -3.34
C GLU A 27 -36.29 20.52 -4.73
N ARG A 28 -35.81 19.60 -5.57
CA ARG A 28 -36.32 19.41 -6.94
C ARG A 28 -37.61 18.59 -7.01
N ILE A 29 -37.73 17.57 -6.17
CA ILE A 29 -38.87 16.65 -6.16
C ILE A 29 -39.95 17.13 -5.18
N GLY A 30 -39.56 17.86 -4.13
CA GLY A 30 -40.46 18.42 -3.13
C GLY A 30 -40.82 17.41 -2.03
N PHE A 31 -39.82 16.80 -1.40
CA PHE A 31 -40.02 15.92 -0.23
C PHE A 31 -39.17 16.35 0.95
N ASP A 32 -39.69 16.18 2.15
CA ASP A 32 -38.93 16.31 3.40
C ASP A 32 -38.30 14.95 3.75
N PHE A 33 -37.19 14.97 4.48
CA PHE A 33 -36.49 13.75 4.87
C PHE A 33 -35.99 13.81 6.31
N GLU A 34 -35.97 12.66 6.97
CA GLU A 34 -35.31 12.43 8.25
C GLU A 34 -34.15 11.46 8.05
N LEU A 35 -33.02 11.75 8.68
CA LEU A 35 -31.83 10.90 8.60
C LEU A 35 -31.68 10.08 9.87
N PHE A 36 -31.48 8.78 9.71
CA PHE A 36 -31.09 7.90 10.79
C PHE A 36 -29.99 6.94 10.34
N GLU A 37 -29.28 6.38 11.32
CA GLU A 37 -28.22 5.40 11.10
C GLU A 37 -28.69 4.03 11.60
N VAL A 38 -28.34 2.97 10.87
CA VAL A 38 -28.68 1.60 11.27
C VAL A 38 -27.82 1.14 12.44
N GLU A 39 -28.42 0.40 13.37
CA GLU A 39 -27.78 -0.05 14.63
C GLU A 39 -26.51 -0.88 14.40
N ASP A 40 -26.46 -1.63 13.31
CA ASP A 40 -25.36 -2.55 12.98
C ASP A 40 -24.27 -1.93 12.09
N HIS A 41 -24.46 -0.69 11.62
CA HIS A 41 -23.52 0.07 10.78
C HIS A 41 -23.01 -0.69 9.53
N ILE A 42 -23.81 -1.59 8.97
CA ILE A 42 -23.43 -2.39 7.79
C ILE A 42 -24.37 -2.17 6.61
N TRP A 43 -23.85 -2.32 5.39
CA TRP A 43 -24.64 -2.14 4.17
C TRP A 43 -25.77 -3.14 4.00
N GLY A 44 -25.61 -4.35 4.52
CA GLY A 44 -26.54 -5.45 4.32
C GLY A 44 -25.98 -6.55 3.44
N SER A 45 -26.14 -7.76 3.96
CA SER A 45 -25.68 -9.03 3.42
C SER A 45 -26.70 -10.11 3.77
N ARG A 46 -26.91 -11.05 2.86
CA ARG A 46 -27.80 -12.16 3.11
C ARG A 46 -27.16 -13.12 4.10
N GLN A 47 -27.85 -13.36 5.20
CA GLN A 47 -27.42 -14.26 6.26
C GLN A 47 -27.72 -15.72 5.90
N THR A 48 -27.10 -16.65 6.62
CA THR A 48 -27.29 -18.10 6.42
C THR A 48 -28.72 -18.55 6.71
N ASN A 49 -29.45 -17.84 7.58
CA ASN A 49 -30.87 -18.08 7.86
C ASN A 49 -31.79 -17.55 6.74
N GLY A 50 -31.24 -16.92 5.70
CA GLY A 50 -31.98 -16.36 4.57
C GLY A 50 -32.44 -14.91 4.77
N GLU A 51 -32.30 -14.35 5.97
CA GLU A 51 -32.66 -12.98 6.28
C GLU A 51 -31.58 -11.99 5.82
N TRP A 52 -31.97 -10.72 5.73
CA TRP A 52 -31.06 -9.62 5.47
C TRP A 52 -30.74 -8.88 6.76
N ASN A 53 -29.58 -8.23 6.82
CA ASN A 53 -29.21 -7.28 7.87
C ASN A 53 -28.93 -5.89 7.27
N GLY A 54 -28.51 -4.95 8.12
CA GLY A 54 -28.03 -3.64 7.68
C GLY A 54 -29.09 -2.74 7.08
N LEU A 55 -28.60 -1.88 6.17
CA LEU A 55 -29.44 -0.98 5.40
C LEU A 55 -30.51 -1.74 4.60
N VAL A 56 -30.15 -2.88 3.97
CA VAL A 56 -31.11 -3.68 3.19
C VAL A 56 -32.27 -4.16 4.07
N ARG A 57 -32.00 -4.65 5.29
CA ARG A 57 -33.06 -5.05 6.22
C ARG A 57 -33.96 -3.89 6.61
N SER A 58 -33.40 -2.70 6.76
CA SER A 58 -34.16 -1.51 7.18
C SER A 58 -35.20 -1.07 6.14
N ILE A 59 -34.91 -1.24 4.84
CA ILE A 59 -35.94 -1.08 3.79
C ILE A 59 -36.97 -2.22 3.85
N LEU A 60 -36.50 -3.47 3.98
CA LEU A 60 -37.40 -4.64 3.97
C LEU A 60 -38.36 -4.69 5.17
N ASP A 61 -38.00 -4.04 6.27
CA ASP A 61 -38.81 -3.93 7.48
C ASP A 61 -39.63 -2.63 7.53
N ASP A 62 -39.72 -1.90 6.41
CA ASP A 62 -40.42 -0.61 6.28
C ASP A 62 -39.97 0.44 7.33
N LYS A 63 -38.71 0.36 7.78
CA LYS A 63 -38.11 1.36 8.68
C LYS A 63 -37.51 2.55 7.92
N ALA A 64 -37.20 2.38 6.64
CA ALA A 64 -36.69 3.42 5.75
C ALA A 64 -37.40 3.38 4.40
N ASP A 65 -37.74 4.55 3.85
CA ASP A 65 -38.34 4.66 2.52
C ASP A 65 -37.30 4.48 1.39
N PHE A 66 -36.07 4.94 1.61
CA PHE A 66 -34.96 4.77 0.68
C PHE A 66 -33.61 4.84 1.41
N ILE A 67 -32.55 4.35 0.74
CA ILE A 67 -31.18 4.43 1.23
C ILE A 67 -30.37 5.37 0.34
N MET A 68 -29.71 6.34 0.96
CA MET A 68 -28.74 7.23 0.29
C MET A 68 -27.33 6.96 0.82
N THR A 69 -26.57 6.10 0.13
CA THR A 69 -25.19 5.76 0.53
C THR A 69 -24.34 5.29 -0.66
N SER A 70 -23.02 5.17 -0.47
CA SER A 70 -22.10 4.59 -1.45
C SER A 70 -22.16 3.05 -1.45
N MET A 71 -23.34 2.48 -1.74
CA MET A 71 -23.54 1.03 -1.81
C MET A 71 -23.23 0.51 -3.22
N LYS A 72 -22.57 -0.66 -3.29
CA LYS A 72 -22.40 -1.39 -4.54
C LYS A 72 -23.68 -2.13 -4.93
N ILE A 73 -24.11 -1.95 -6.17
CA ILE A 73 -25.16 -2.75 -6.81
C ILE A 73 -24.58 -4.14 -7.07
N THR A 74 -25.19 -5.17 -6.50
CA THR A 74 -24.81 -6.58 -6.71
C THR A 74 -26.04 -7.40 -7.10
N PRO A 75 -25.89 -8.48 -7.89
CA PRO A 75 -27.03 -9.32 -8.28
C PRO A 75 -27.80 -9.92 -7.11
N GLU A 76 -27.14 -10.13 -5.98
CA GLU A 76 -27.78 -10.63 -4.76
C GLU A 76 -28.68 -9.57 -4.12
N ARG A 77 -28.20 -8.32 -4.02
CA ARG A 77 -28.98 -7.21 -3.47
C ARG A 77 -30.12 -6.79 -4.40
N SER A 78 -29.89 -6.79 -5.71
CA SER A 78 -30.92 -6.47 -6.71
C SER A 78 -32.09 -7.45 -6.77
N LYS A 79 -31.99 -8.60 -6.08
CA LYS A 79 -33.13 -9.53 -5.90
C LYS A 79 -34.02 -9.15 -4.70
N ALA A 80 -33.50 -8.34 -3.78
CA ALA A 80 -34.18 -7.96 -2.55
C ALA A 80 -34.67 -6.51 -2.57
N VAL A 81 -33.92 -5.61 -3.21
CA VAL A 81 -34.24 -4.18 -3.31
C VAL A 81 -33.97 -3.67 -4.71
N ASP A 82 -34.74 -2.66 -5.10
CA ASP A 82 -34.56 -1.96 -6.37
C ASP A 82 -33.51 -0.83 -6.23
N PHE A 83 -32.73 -0.63 -7.28
CA PHE A 83 -31.70 0.40 -7.36
C PHE A 83 -32.03 1.42 -8.44
N THR A 84 -31.63 2.67 -8.20
CA THR A 84 -31.61 3.70 -9.25
C THR A 84 -30.46 3.46 -10.23
N VAL A 85 -30.42 4.27 -11.29
CA VAL A 85 -29.21 4.40 -12.12
C VAL A 85 -28.04 4.85 -11.23
N PRO A 86 -26.85 4.21 -11.33
CA PRO A 86 -25.70 4.60 -10.53
C PRO A 86 -25.27 6.03 -10.86
N PHE A 87 -25.10 6.87 -9.83
CA PHE A 87 -24.63 8.25 -9.98
C PHE A 87 -23.10 8.38 -9.93
N LEU A 88 -22.40 7.32 -9.54
CA LEU A 88 -20.95 7.26 -9.44
C LEU A 88 -20.45 5.91 -9.92
N GLU A 89 -19.58 5.91 -10.93
CA GLU A 89 -18.87 4.72 -11.38
C GLU A 89 -17.54 4.61 -10.63
N THR A 90 -17.34 3.50 -9.92
CA THR A 90 -16.10 3.23 -9.19
C THR A 90 -15.51 1.89 -9.58
N GLY A 91 -14.20 1.86 -9.87
CA GLY A 91 -13.43 0.63 -10.08
C GLY A 91 -12.78 0.09 -8.80
N ILE A 92 -12.24 -1.13 -8.87
CA ILE A 92 -11.35 -1.68 -7.84
C ILE A 92 -9.92 -1.26 -8.21
N THR A 93 -9.18 -0.70 -7.25
CA THR A 93 -7.77 -0.33 -7.41
C THR A 93 -6.95 -0.82 -6.22
N ILE A 94 -5.66 -1.07 -6.46
CA ILE A 94 -4.71 -1.46 -5.41
C ILE A 94 -3.92 -0.21 -5.02
N ILE A 95 -3.89 0.09 -3.74
CA ILE A 95 -3.09 1.19 -3.18
C ILE A 95 -1.88 0.56 -2.49
N VAL A 96 -0.67 0.98 -2.90
CA VAL A 96 0.60 0.53 -2.31
C VAL A 96 1.33 1.75 -1.75
N ALA A 97 1.89 1.61 -0.55
CA ALA A 97 2.73 2.65 0.03
C ALA A 97 4.02 2.79 -0.79
N ILE A 98 4.32 4.02 -1.21
CA ILE A 98 5.62 4.33 -1.83
C ILE A 98 6.70 4.13 -0.77
N ARG A 99 7.70 3.32 -1.08
CA ARG A 99 8.93 3.23 -0.28
C ARG A 99 9.99 4.08 -0.97
N GLU A 100 10.44 5.15 -0.30
CA GLU A 100 11.63 5.88 -0.74
C GLU A 100 12.82 4.92 -0.68
N GLY A 101 13.35 4.59 -1.85
CA GLY A 101 14.54 3.74 -1.96
C GLY A 101 15.76 4.55 -1.60
N ALA A 102 16.15 4.58 -0.33
CA ALA A 102 17.54 4.82 0.00
C ALA A 102 18.32 3.60 -0.52
N VAL A 103 18.91 3.73 -1.70
CA VAL A 103 19.87 2.74 -2.20
C VAL A 103 20.93 2.57 -1.12
N SER A 104 21.07 1.35 -0.58
CA SER A 104 22.09 1.11 0.43
C SER A 104 23.45 1.49 -0.17
N PRO A 105 24.30 2.23 0.54
CA PRO A 105 25.66 2.49 0.10
C PRO A 105 26.44 1.21 -0.22
N THR A 106 25.99 0.03 0.27
CA THR A 106 26.59 -1.28 0.01
C THR A 106 25.97 -2.03 -1.18
N ALA A 107 24.99 -1.47 -1.89
CA ALA A 107 24.33 -2.14 -3.01
C ALA A 107 25.31 -2.54 -4.14
N PHE A 108 26.44 -1.86 -4.25
CA PHE A 108 27.50 -2.23 -5.20
C PHE A 108 28.25 -3.53 -4.81
N LEU A 109 28.20 -3.95 -3.55
CA LEU A 109 28.81 -5.20 -3.06
C LEU A 109 27.87 -6.41 -3.17
N GLU A 110 26.58 -6.17 -3.34
CA GLU A 110 25.52 -7.17 -3.44
C GLU A 110 25.69 -8.20 -4.59
N PRO A 111 26.34 -7.89 -5.73
CA PRO A 111 26.49 -8.86 -6.82
C PRO A 111 27.36 -10.09 -6.51
N TYR A 112 28.23 -10.03 -5.50
CA TYR A 112 29.15 -11.13 -5.17
C TYR A 112 29.11 -11.51 -3.69
N ASP A 113 29.12 -12.81 -3.41
CA ASP A 113 29.22 -13.32 -2.05
C ASP A 113 30.61 -13.06 -1.43
N TYR A 114 30.68 -13.04 -0.10
CA TYR A 114 31.92 -12.91 0.67
C TYR A 114 33.09 -13.78 0.14
N PRO A 115 32.94 -15.10 -0.10
CA PRO A 115 34.01 -15.92 -0.65
C PRO A 115 34.49 -15.45 -2.04
N ALA A 116 33.60 -14.96 -2.90
CA ALA A 116 33.98 -14.44 -4.22
C ALA A 116 34.79 -13.14 -4.09
N TRP A 117 34.39 -12.24 -3.17
CA TRP A 117 35.19 -11.05 -2.85
C TRP A 117 36.56 -11.41 -2.28
N CYS A 118 36.63 -12.38 -1.37
CA CYS A 118 37.90 -12.89 -0.86
C CYS A 118 38.77 -13.43 -2.00
N LEU A 119 38.21 -14.22 -2.93
CA LEU A 119 38.95 -14.72 -4.08
C LEU A 119 39.45 -13.58 -4.97
N ILE A 120 38.61 -12.60 -5.30
CA ILE A 120 39.01 -11.47 -6.14
C ILE A 120 40.16 -10.69 -5.49
N LEU A 121 40.05 -10.34 -4.21
CA LEU A 121 41.06 -9.54 -3.51
C LEU A 121 42.35 -10.32 -3.26
N VAL A 122 42.25 -11.54 -2.74
CA VAL A 122 43.40 -12.38 -2.39
C VAL A 122 44.10 -12.84 -3.66
N PHE A 123 43.36 -13.38 -4.64
CA PHE A 123 43.99 -13.90 -5.85
C PHE A 123 44.62 -12.78 -6.69
N SER A 124 43.93 -11.64 -6.89
CA SER A 124 44.48 -10.56 -7.71
C SER A 124 45.73 -9.92 -7.09
N VAL A 125 45.75 -9.72 -5.76
CA VAL A 125 46.90 -9.11 -5.07
C VAL A 125 48.06 -10.10 -4.97
N HIS A 126 47.81 -11.33 -4.53
CA HIS A 126 48.90 -12.30 -4.30
C HIS A 126 49.45 -12.88 -5.60
N ALA A 127 48.63 -13.16 -6.61
CA ALA A 127 49.12 -13.67 -7.90
C ALA A 127 49.92 -12.62 -8.65
N THR A 128 49.45 -11.36 -8.67
CA THR A 128 50.20 -10.24 -9.27
C THR A 128 51.48 -9.94 -8.48
N GLY A 129 51.43 -9.94 -7.15
CA GLY A 129 52.62 -9.73 -6.32
C GLY A 129 53.67 -10.82 -6.52
N ALA A 130 53.26 -12.09 -6.55
CA ALA A 130 54.16 -13.21 -6.81
C ALA A 130 54.74 -13.17 -8.22
N SER A 131 53.94 -12.82 -9.24
CA SER A 131 54.44 -12.72 -10.61
C SER A 131 55.48 -11.60 -10.74
N ILE A 132 55.22 -10.42 -10.18
CA ILE A 132 56.20 -9.30 -10.15
C ILE A 132 57.49 -9.75 -9.45
N PHE A 133 57.37 -10.37 -8.27
CA PHE A 133 58.54 -10.86 -7.53
C PHE A 133 59.37 -11.86 -8.35
N ILE A 134 58.72 -12.81 -9.03
CA ILE A 134 59.40 -13.78 -9.90
C ILE A 134 60.05 -13.09 -11.11
N PHE A 135 59.36 -12.12 -11.72
CA PHE A 135 59.92 -11.33 -12.82
C PHE A 135 61.15 -10.55 -12.38
N GLU A 136 61.11 -9.90 -11.22
CA GLU A 136 62.27 -9.19 -10.67
C GLU A 136 63.42 -10.14 -10.37
N TRP A 137 63.14 -11.31 -9.76
CA TRP A 137 64.14 -12.32 -9.43
C TRP A 137 64.83 -12.92 -10.67
N LEU A 138 64.07 -13.18 -11.74
CA LEU A 138 64.61 -13.74 -12.98
C LEU A 138 65.19 -12.68 -13.91
N SER A 139 64.90 -11.40 -13.68
CA SER A 139 65.46 -10.33 -14.50
C SER A 139 66.95 -10.12 -14.17
N PRO A 140 67.85 -10.10 -15.17
CA PRO A 140 69.29 -9.96 -14.95
C PRO A 140 69.72 -8.58 -14.41
N PHE A 141 68.77 -7.64 -14.29
CA PHE A 141 68.96 -6.29 -13.74
C PHE A 141 68.16 -6.03 -12.46
N GLY A 142 67.38 -7.03 -11.98
CA GLY A 142 66.56 -6.94 -10.78
C GLY A 142 67.33 -7.34 -9.52
N LEU A 143 67.15 -6.55 -8.46
CA LEU A 143 67.79 -6.69 -7.14
C LEU A 143 69.34 -6.68 -7.10
N HIS A 144 69.97 -5.77 -7.85
CA HIS A 144 71.23 -5.13 -7.42
C HIS A 144 71.48 -3.82 -8.20
N GLN A 145 71.07 -2.68 -7.62
CA GLN A 145 71.72 -1.38 -7.90
C GLN A 145 72.25 -0.79 -6.59
N GLY A 146 73.19 -1.50 -5.98
CA GLY A 146 73.95 -1.07 -4.81
C GLY A 146 75.44 -0.90 -5.10
N LYS A 147 75.81 -0.49 -6.32
CA LYS A 147 77.21 -0.17 -6.67
C LYS A 147 77.29 1.05 -7.59
N THR A 148 76.93 2.21 -7.07
CA THR A 148 77.58 3.45 -7.53
C THR A 148 78.98 3.48 -6.89
N PRO A 149 80.08 3.45 -7.66
CA PRO A 149 81.38 3.69 -7.06
C PRO A 149 81.42 5.15 -6.60
N ILE A 150 81.77 5.38 -5.33
CA ILE A 150 82.14 6.72 -4.86
C ILE A 150 83.38 7.13 -5.66
N ARG A 151 83.25 8.19 -6.46
CA ARG A 151 84.36 8.84 -7.14
C ARG A 151 85.27 9.45 -6.07
N GLY A 152 86.35 8.76 -5.75
CA GLY A 152 87.42 9.25 -4.91
C GLY A 152 88.41 10.11 -5.71
N ASN A 153 88.68 11.29 -5.17
CA ASN A 153 89.70 12.31 -5.47
C ASN A 153 89.79 12.84 -6.91
#